data_AF-A0A1B8P6T0-F1
#
_entry.id   AF-A0A1B8P6T0-F1
#
_cell.length_a   1.000
_cell.length_b   1.000
_cell.length_c   1.000
_cell.angle_alpha   90.00
_cell.angle_beta   90.00
_cell.angle_gamma   90.00
#
_symmetry.space_group_name_H-M   'P 1'
#
loop_
_entity.id
_entity.type
_entity.pdbx_description
1 polymer ?
#
loop_
_entity_poly.entity_id
_entity_poly.type
_entity_poly.pdbx_seq_one_letter_code
_entity_poly.pdbx_strand_id
1 'polypeptide(L)'
;MSIISLGRCALFALPLVAASALAADGNDLTFQGDASFGGPHGGQSIQVALIDTASGEVLGMESGEVSADADPAFAFDFPGALQEGGSYEVHYWIDSNFGGGSVGSCDEMQNDHQWSVPIEADGGDVSHVETHDPSMLASVCDTFE
;
A
#
# COMPACT_ATOMS: atom_id res chain seq x y z
N MET A 1 24.04 56.17 25.82
CA MET A 1 23.49 54.98 26.51
C MET A 1 21.98 55.07 26.44
N SER A 2 21.41 54.60 25.32
CA SER A 2 20.80 53.28 25.14
C SER A 2 19.48 53.12 25.93
N ILE A 3 18.40 53.10 25.16
CA ILE A 3 17.00 53.04 25.54
C ILE A 3 16.62 51.56 25.61
N ILE A 4 15.96 51.09 26.66
CA ILE A 4 15.34 49.75 26.65
C ILE A 4 13.88 49.89 27.08
N SER A 5 13.02 49.78 26.07
CA SER A 5 11.58 49.57 26.19
C SER A 5 11.33 48.06 26.28
N LEU A 6 10.60 47.61 27.30
CA LEU A 6 10.08 46.25 27.39
C LEU A 6 8.65 46.34 27.93
N GLY A 7 7.68 46.12 27.05
CA GLY A 7 6.28 46.20 27.41
C GLY A 7 5.39 45.42 26.45
N ARG A 8 4.99 44.23 26.92
CA ARG A 8 3.82 43.43 26.51
C ARG A 8 3.94 42.59 25.23
N CYS A 9 4.47 41.38 25.41
CA CYS A 9 4.04 40.23 24.59
C CYS A 9 2.60 39.88 24.96
N ALA A 10 1.67 40.09 24.03
CA ALA A 10 0.31 39.56 24.12
C ALA A 10 0.34 38.09 23.67
N LEU A 11 0.03 37.18 24.58
CA LEU A 11 -0.19 35.77 24.28
C LEU A 11 -1.56 35.63 23.59
N PHE A 12 -1.55 35.41 22.28
CA PHE A 12 -2.73 34.93 21.55
C PHE A 12 -2.86 33.42 21.79
N ALA A 13 -3.83 33.04 22.61
CA ALA A 13 -4.27 31.66 22.73
C ALA A 13 -5.15 31.32 21.52
N LEU A 14 -4.61 30.53 20.59
CA LEU A 14 -5.38 29.92 19.50
C LEU A 14 -6.25 28.79 20.08
N PRO A 15 -7.55 28.72 19.74
CA PRO A 15 -8.37 27.58 20.11
C PRO A 15 -7.92 26.35 19.31
N LEU A 16 -7.52 25.31 20.03
CA LEU A 16 -7.25 23.99 19.48
C LEU A 16 -8.62 23.40 19.08
N VAL A 17 -8.97 23.50 17.79
CA VAL A 17 -10.13 22.77 17.26
C VAL A 17 -9.71 21.31 17.18
N ALA A 18 -10.14 20.49 18.14
CA ALA A 18 -10.04 19.05 18.03
C ALA A 18 -10.94 18.63 16.87
N ALA A 19 -10.32 18.30 15.72
CA ALA A 19 -11.01 17.59 14.67
C ALA A 19 -11.39 16.22 15.24
N SER A 20 -12.68 16.02 15.52
CA SER A 20 -13.21 14.69 15.75
C SER A 20 -12.94 13.89 14.48
N ALA A 21 -11.99 12.96 14.53
CA ALA A 21 -11.87 11.94 13.50
C ALA A 21 -13.17 11.14 13.55
N LEU A 22 -14.05 11.39 12.57
CA LEU A 22 -15.12 10.45 12.25
C LEU A 22 -14.39 9.16 11.89
N ALA A 23 -14.69 8.08 12.60
CA ALA A 23 -14.30 6.76 12.13
C ALA A 23 -14.84 6.65 10.70
N ALA A 24 -13.96 6.44 9.73
CA ALA A 24 -14.41 6.14 8.37
C ALA A 24 -15.25 4.86 8.47
N ASP A 25 -16.48 4.87 7.97
CA ASP A 25 -17.40 3.72 7.99
C ASP A 25 -16.96 2.60 7.02
N GLY A 26 -15.66 2.47 6.76
CA GLY A 26 -15.09 1.45 5.89
C GLY A 26 -14.59 0.23 6.66
N ASN A 27 -14.42 -0.87 5.92
CA ASN A 27 -13.83 -2.11 6.42
C ASN A 27 -12.35 -2.19 6.04
N ASP A 28 -11.59 -2.98 6.80
CA ASP A 28 -10.16 -3.16 6.59
C ASP A 28 -9.89 -4.18 5.47
N LEU A 29 -8.79 -4.01 4.74
CA LEU A 29 -8.19 -5.06 3.91
C LEU A 29 -6.84 -5.47 4.50
N THR A 30 -6.64 -6.76 4.72
CA THR A 30 -5.32 -7.37 4.92
C THR A 30 -4.96 -8.19 3.68
N PHE A 31 -3.98 -7.72 2.91
CA PHE A 31 -3.46 -8.40 1.72
C PHE A 31 -2.15 -9.13 2.05
N GLN A 32 -2.08 -10.43 1.76
CA GLN A 32 -0.96 -11.30 2.12
C GLN A 32 -0.48 -12.12 0.92
N GLY A 33 0.79 -12.53 0.96
CA GLY A 33 1.31 -13.60 0.13
C GLY A 33 1.72 -14.79 1.00
N ASP A 34 1.34 -15.99 0.61
CA ASP A 34 1.74 -17.20 1.33
C ASP A 34 3.25 -17.50 1.21
N ALA A 35 3.73 -18.53 1.90
CA ALA A 35 5.14 -18.93 1.89
C ALA A 35 5.72 -19.27 0.50
N SER A 36 4.89 -19.46 -0.55
CA SER A 36 5.39 -19.78 -1.90
C SER A 36 6.20 -18.65 -2.53
N PHE A 37 6.07 -17.41 -2.06
CA PHE A 37 6.88 -16.28 -2.48
C PHE A 37 8.31 -16.31 -1.92
N GLY A 38 8.53 -16.93 -0.75
CA GLY A 38 9.81 -16.83 -0.02
C GLY A 38 11.00 -17.45 -0.76
N GLY A 39 10.78 -18.51 -1.54
CA GLY A 39 11.81 -19.10 -2.39
C GLY A 39 12.25 -18.21 -3.55
N PRO A 40 11.35 -17.86 -4.50
CA PRO A 40 11.70 -17.08 -5.67
C PRO A 40 12.02 -15.61 -5.38
N HIS A 41 11.42 -15.03 -4.34
CA HIS A 41 11.44 -13.59 -4.09
C HIS A 41 11.93 -13.19 -2.68
N GLY A 42 12.32 -14.13 -1.82
CA GLY A 42 12.79 -13.83 -0.46
C GLY A 42 13.94 -12.81 -0.44
N GLY A 43 13.76 -11.74 0.34
CA GLY A 43 14.68 -10.61 0.47
C GLY A 43 14.56 -9.53 -0.62
N GLN A 44 13.57 -9.64 -1.52
CA GLN A 44 13.31 -8.62 -2.54
C GLN A 44 12.26 -7.62 -2.06
N SER A 45 12.39 -6.37 -2.52
CA SER A 45 11.41 -5.32 -2.24
C SER A 45 10.09 -5.63 -2.95
N ILE A 46 8.98 -5.29 -2.30
CA ILE A 46 7.63 -5.40 -2.85
C ILE A 46 6.91 -4.06 -2.67
N GLN A 47 6.19 -3.64 -3.71
CA GLN A 47 5.26 -2.50 -3.65
C GLN A 47 3.84 -3.00 -3.88
N VAL A 48 2.88 -2.42 -3.14
CA VAL A 48 1.47 -2.79 -3.21
C VAL A 48 0.63 -1.53 -3.25
N ALA A 49 -0.38 -1.48 -4.11
CA ALA A 49 -1.36 -0.41 -4.20
C ALA A 49 -2.77 -1.00 -4.17
N LEU A 50 -3.68 -0.36 -3.43
CA LEU A 50 -5.11 -0.67 -3.45
C LEU A 50 -5.83 0.37 -4.33
N ILE A 51 -6.65 -0.11 -5.26
CA ILE A 51 -7.32 0.70 -6.27
C ILE A 51 -8.83 0.49 -6.18
N ASP A 52 -9.59 1.58 -6.20
CA ASP A 52 -11.03 1.55 -6.49
C ASP A 52 -11.22 1.46 -8.01
N THR A 53 -11.76 0.34 -8.48
CA THR A 53 -11.90 0.09 -9.92
C THR A 53 -13.03 0.90 -10.58
N ALA A 54 -13.98 1.40 -9.80
CA ALA A 54 -15.07 2.22 -10.32
C ALA A 54 -14.60 3.65 -10.64
N SER A 55 -13.70 4.20 -9.82
CA SER A 55 -13.15 5.56 -10.00
C SER A 55 -11.78 5.57 -10.68
N GLY A 56 -11.02 4.47 -10.58
CA GLY A 56 -9.60 4.40 -10.93
C GLY A 56 -8.69 5.06 -9.91
N GLU A 57 -9.19 5.38 -8.71
CA GLU A 57 -8.43 6.04 -7.65
C GLU A 57 -7.56 5.04 -6.89
N VAL A 58 -6.28 5.39 -6.67
CA VAL A 58 -5.41 4.68 -5.74
C VAL A 58 -5.75 5.12 -4.32
N LEU A 59 -6.29 4.21 -3.52
CA LEU A 59 -6.73 4.46 -2.15
C LEU A 59 -5.58 4.41 -1.16
N GLY A 60 -4.51 3.70 -1.49
CA GLY A 60 -3.30 3.61 -0.67
C GLY A 60 -2.19 2.86 -1.38
N MET A 61 -0.96 3.13 -0.95
CA MET A 61 0.24 2.40 -1.38
C MET A 61 1.05 2.02 -0.14
N GLU A 62 1.60 0.82 -0.16
CA GLU A 62 2.48 0.28 0.87
C GLU A 62 3.72 -0.35 0.22
N SER A 63 4.77 -0.49 1.02
CA SER A 63 6.07 -0.99 0.60
C SER A 63 6.64 -1.93 1.66
N GLY A 64 7.37 -2.96 1.24
CA GLY A 64 7.97 -3.90 2.16
C GLY A 64 9.03 -4.79 1.52
N GLU A 65 9.32 -5.90 2.20
CA GLU A 65 10.24 -6.93 1.74
C GLU A 65 9.54 -8.29 1.85
N VAL A 66 9.73 -9.15 0.85
CA VAL A 66 9.24 -10.53 0.89
C VAL A 66 10.12 -11.34 1.84
N SER A 67 9.54 -11.95 2.86
CA SER A 67 10.28 -12.85 3.75
C SER A 67 10.67 -14.14 3.05
N ALA A 68 11.91 -14.59 3.25
CA ALA A 68 12.38 -15.88 2.74
C ALA A 68 11.87 -17.08 3.57
N ASP A 69 11.48 -16.86 4.84
CA ASP A 69 11.26 -17.93 5.82
C ASP A 69 9.92 -17.83 6.58
N ALA A 70 9.13 -16.77 6.37
CA ALA A 70 7.85 -16.57 7.05
C ALA A 70 6.64 -17.05 6.25
N ASP A 71 5.54 -17.28 6.98
CA ASP A 71 4.21 -17.52 6.43
C ASP A 71 3.19 -16.72 7.26
N PRO A 72 2.60 -15.63 6.71
CA PRO A 72 2.74 -15.16 5.33
C PRO A 72 4.14 -14.59 5.03
N ALA A 73 4.55 -14.64 3.76
CA ALA A 73 5.81 -14.06 3.31
C ALA A 73 5.79 -12.53 3.33
N PHE A 74 4.62 -11.92 3.16
CA PHE A 74 4.37 -10.48 3.35
C PHE A 74 2.92 -10.25 3.78
N ALA A 75 2.65 -9.12 4.44
CA ALA A 75 1.31 -8.70 4.82
C ALA A 75 1.22 -7.16 4.82
N PHE A 76 0.15 -6.62 4.21
CA PHE A 76 -0.13 -5.19 4.13
C PHE A 76 -1.57 -4.92 4.54
N ASP A 77 -1.78 -3.90 5.36
CA ASP A 77 -3.08 -3.53 5.89
C ASP A 77 -3.53 -2.17 5.32
N PHE A 78 -4.75 -2.11 4.80
CA PHE A 78 -5.41 -0.88 4.35
C PHE A 78 -6.64 -0.63 5.23
N PRO A 79 -6.48 0.08 6.36
CA PRO A 79 -7.54 0.25 7.34
C PRO A 79 -8.66 1.17 6.83
N GLY A 80 -9.91 0.71 6.96
CA GLY A 80 -11.12 1.44 6.57
C GLY A 80 -11.24 1.75 5.08
N ALA A 81 -10.46 1.07 4.23
CA ALA A 81 -10.38 1.38 2.80
C ALA A 81 -11.58 0.85 1.99
N LEU A 82 -12.21 -0.23 2.45
CA LEU A 82 -13.26 -0.91 1.70
C LEU A 82 -14.65 -0.43 2.08
N GLN A 83 -15.51 -0.23 1.08
CA GLN A 83 -16.93 0.04 1.26
C GLN A 83 -17.74 -1.19 0.85
N GLU A 84 -18.83 -1.47 1.56
CA GLU A 84 -19.71 -2.60 1.24
C GLU A 84 -20.21 -2.51 -0.22
N GLY A 85 -20.03 -3.59 -0.97
CA GLY A 85 -20.41 -3.67 -2.39
C GLY A 85 -19.51 -2.87 -3.35
N GLY A 86 -18.38 -2.35 -2.87
CA GLY A 86 -17.33 -1.77 -3.71
C GLY A 86 -16.55 -2.83 -4.49
N SER A 87 -15.87 -2.41 -5.55
CA SER A 87 -15.03 -3.28 -6.39
C SER A 87 -13.60 -2.73 -6.44
N TYR A 88 -12.65 -3.55 -6.00
CA TYR A 88 -11.27 -3.11 -5.82
C TYR A 88 -10.29 -4.05 -6.52
N GLU A 89 -9.10 -3.53 -6.79
CA GLU A 89 -7.96 -4.33 -7.23
C GLU A 89 -6.77 -4.00 -6.34
N VAL A 90 -5.95 -5.00 -6.06
CA VAL A 90 -4.60 -4.82 -5.52
C VAL A 90 -3.62 -4.99 -6.67
N HIS A 91 -2.90 -3.93 -6.99
CA HIS A 91 -1.75 -4.00 -7.88
C HIS A 91 -0.50 -4.18 -7.03
N TYR A 92 0.37 -5.11 -7.41
CA TYR A 92 1.65 -5.27 -6.74
C TYR A 92 2.73 -5.75 -7.70
N TRP A 93 3.97 -5.40 -7.34
CA TRP A 93 5.14 -5.87 -8.06
C TRP A 93 6.29 -6.13 -7.10
N ILE A 94 7.17 -7.04 -7.50
CA ILE A 94 8.37 -7.40 -6.75
C ILE A 94 9.59 -6.99 -7.58
N ASP A 95 10.46 -6.18 -6.97
CA ASP A 95 11.70 -5.60 -7.51
C ASP A 95 12.76 -6.67 -7.73
N SER A 96 12.48 -7.52 -8.70
CA SER A 96 13.23 -8.74 -8.99
C SER A 96 14.47 -8.43 -9.80
N ASN A 97 14.43 -7.33 -10.58
CA ASN A 97 15.52 -6.88 -11.43
C ASN A 97 16.04 -7.95 -12.39
N PHE A 98 15.19 -8.92 -12.76
CA PHE A 98 15.56 -9.99 -13.69
C PHE A 98 16.08 -9.38 -14.99
N GLY A 99 17.05 -10.01 -15.64
CA GLY A 99 17.57 -9.52 -16.92
C GLY A 99 18.22 -8.13 -16.89
N GLY A 100 18.47 -7.53 -15.72
CA GLY A 100 19.10 -6.22 -15.57
C GLY A 100 18.12 -5.06 -15.40
N GLY A 101 17.06 -5.26 -14.62
CA GLY A 101 16.17 -4.18 -14.18
C GLY A 101 16.86 -3.11 -13.32
N SER A 102 16.11 -2.07 -13.00
CA SER A 102 16.47 -0.87 -12.27
C SER A 102 16.00 -0.98 -10.83
N VAL A 103 16.96 -1.16 -9.90
CA VAL A 103 16.68 -1.29 -8.47
C VAL A 103 15.77 -0.16 -7.96
N GLY A 104 14.67 -0.55 -7.33
CA GLY A 104 13.69 0.35 -6.72
C GLY A 104 12.71 1.00 -7.71
N SER A 105 12.64 0.51 -8.95
CA SER A 105 11.72 0.98 -9.99
C SER A 105 10.85 -0.17 -10.46
N CYS A 106 9.58 0.09 -10.76
CA CYS A 106 8.75 -0.90 -11.43
C CYS A 106 9.17 -0.97 -12.90
N ASP A 107 9.83 -2.05 -13.29
CA ASP A 107 10.16 -2.30 -14.69
C ASP A 107 9.12 -3.22 -15.35
N GLU A 108 9.13 -3.22 -16.68
CA GLU A 108 8.35 -4.13 -17.53
C GLU A 108 8.44 -5.61 -17.09
N MET A 109 7.42 -6.41 -17.40
CA MET A 109 7.21 -7.75 -16.82
C MET A 109 8.34 -8.78 -17.09
N GLN A 110 9.25 -8.52 -18.03
CA GLN A 110 10.45 -9.33 -18.22
C GLN A 110 11.53 -9.11 -17.14
N ASN A 111 11.43 -8.01 -16.40
CA ASN A 111 12.38 -7.58 -15.38
C ASN A 111 11.81 -7.76 -13.98
N ASP A 112 10.54 -7.38 -13.77
CA ASP A 112 9.85 -7.56 -12.49
C ASP A 112 8.56 -8.36 -12.64
N HIS A 113 8.27 -9.23 -11.67
CA HIS A 113 6.96 -9.83 -11.62
C HIS A 113 5.94 -8.82 -11.08
N GLN A 114 4.81 -8.74 -11.77
CA GLN A 114 3.75 -7.78 -11.60
C GLN A 114 2.39 -8.48 -11.66
N TRP A 115 1.45 -8.08 -10.82
CA TRP A 115 0.13 -8.70 -10.73
C TRP A 115 -0.95 -7.67 -10.42
N SER A 116 -2.17 -7.96 -10.88
CA SER A 116 -3.40 -7.28 -10.49
C SER A 116 -4.38 -8.33 -9.97
N VAL A 117 -4.90 -8.10 -8.76
CA VAL A 117 -5.73 -9.06 -8.02
C VAL A 117 -7.06 -8.41 -7.64
N PRO A 118 -8.20 -8.94 -8.08
CA PRO A 118 -9.50 -8.41 -7.68
C PRO A 118 -9.77 -8.70 -6.19
N ILE A 119 -10.34 -7.71 -5.51
CA ILE A 119 -10.77 -7.78 -4.11
C ILE A 119 -12.27 -7.49 -4.04
N GLU A 120 -13.03 -8.45 -3.51
CA GLU A 120 -14.47 -8.35 -3.32
C GLU A 120 -14.77 -7.87 -1.89
N ALA A 121 -15.52 -6.76 -1.75
CA ALA A 121 -15.89 -6.19 -0.44
C ALA A 121 -17.32 -6.58 -0.04
N ASP A 122 -17.49 -7.81 0.44
CA ASP A 122 -18.79 -8.42 0.77
C ASP A 122 -19.40 -7.97 2.13
N GLY A 123 -19.06 -6.76 2.60
CA GLY A 123 -19.69 -6.14 3.78
C GLY A 123 -18.99 -6.39 5.13
N GLY A 124 -17.67 -6.53 5.13
CA GLY A 124 -16.85 -6.66 6.33
C GLY A 124 -15.36 -6.56 6.01
N ASP A 125 -14.52 -6.73 7.02
CA ASP A 125 -13.06 -6.80 6.85
C ASP A 125 -12.69 -7.97 5.93
N VAL A 126 -11.76 -7.73 5.01
CA VAL A 126 -11.30 -8.70 4.02
C VAL A 126 -9.88 -9.12 4.33
N SER A 127 -9.65 -10.44 4.39
CA SER A 127 -8.31 -11.02 4.41
C SER A 127 -8.11 -11.82 3.12
N HIS A 128 -7.20 -11.34 2.27
CA HIS A 128 -6.89 -11.93 0.98
C HIS A 128 -5.48 -12.50 0.99
N VAL A 129 -5.30 -13.71 0.44
CA VAL A 129 -4.00 -14.40 0.40
C VAL A 129 -3.71 -14.81 -1.04
N GLU A 130 -2.59 -14.33 -1.57
CA GLU A 130 -2.06 -14.72 -2.87
C GLU A 130 -1.06 -15.88 -2.74
N THR A 131 -1.02 -16.70 -3.79
CA THR A 131 0.01 -17.72 -4.01
C THR A 131 0.86 -17.29 -5.20
N HIS A 132 2.18 -17.44 -5.11
CA HIS A 132 3.10 -17.04 -6.17
C HIS A 132 2.83 -17.81 -7.47
N ASP A 133 2.27 -17.10 -8.46
CA ASP A 133 1.99 -17.62 -9.80
C ASP A 133 2.51 -16.66 -10.90
N PRO A 134 3.73 -16.89 -11.42
CA PRO A 134 4.32 -16.07 -12.46
C PRO A 134 3.71 -16.34 -13.86
N SER A 135 2.69 -17.19 -13.98
CA SER A 135 1.94 -17.37 -15.23
C SER A 135 0.77 -16.39 -15.39
N MET A 136 0.41 -15.70 -14.31
CA MET A 136 -0.72 -14.78 -14.22
C MET A 136 -0.28 -13.31 -14.09
N LEU A 137 0.83 -12.95 -14.73
CA LEU A 137 1.36 -11.58 -14.68
C LEU A 137 0.42 -10.57 -15.37
N ALA A 138 0.35 -9.36 -14.82
CA ALA A 138 -0.36 -8.23 -15.39
C ALA A 138 0.52 -6.97 -15.31
N SER A 139 0.48 -6.11 -16.33
CA SER A 139 1.22 -4.85 -16.31
C SER A 139 0.53 -3.86 -15.38
N VAL A 140 1.24 -3.39 -14.35
CA VAL A 140 0.70 -2.48 -13.32
C VAL A 140 1.59 -1.28 -13.01
N CYS A 141 2.77 -1.16 -13.62
CA CYS A 141 3.72 -0.10 -13.29
C CYS A 141 3.15 1.33 -13.37
N ASP A 142 2.22 1.60 -14.30
CA ASP A 142 1.51 2.89 -14.40
C ASP A 142 0.79 3.31 -13.10
N THR A 143 0.55 2.38 -12.18
CA THR A 143 -0.05 2.64 -10.86
C THR A 143 0.92 3.32 -9.90
N PHE A 144 2.22 3.16 -10.08
CA PHE A 144 3.26 3.54 -9.12
C PHE A 144 4.08 4.78 -9.53
N GLU A 145 3.62 5.51 -10.56
CA GLU A 145 4.25 6.72 -11.13
C GLU A 145 3.68 8.05 -10.60
#